data_AF-A0AAE4RGN8-F1
#
_entry.id   AF-A0AAE4RGN8-F1
#
_cell.length_a   1.000
_cell.length_b   1.000
_cell.length_c   1.000
_cell.angle_alpha   90.00
_cell.angle_beta   90.00
_cell.angle_gamma   90.00
#
_symmetry.space_group_name_H-M   'P 1'
#
loop_
_entity.id
_entity.type
_entity.pdbx_description
1 polymer ?
#
loop_
_entity_poly.entity_id
_entity_poly.type
_entity_poly.pdbx_seq_one_letter_code
_entity_poly.pdbx_strand_id
1 'polypeptide(L)'
;MSIDSTGDGVTQAVGKVTEALETIERARGHLYSFHQLTGHADLQLDAAVSRLLELGHADLARHISRELIGRNVLPGRWSFQVIEDYDDGYYRCFKEIEQLVRSQLAGGQRHRYEMALKEDRRTAGHPAHTASPRDESGKGENL
;
A
#
# COMPACT_ATOMS: atom_id res chain seq x y z
N MET A 1 -8.09 -18.35 31.76
CA MET A 1 -7.72 -17.77 30.46
C MET A 1 -7.14 -18.88 29.61
N SER A 2 -7.92 -19.42 28.68
CA SER A 2 -7.53 -20.54 27.82
C SER A 2 -7.60 -20.08 26.36
N ILE A 3 -6.67 -19.20 25.98
CA ILE A 3 -6.40 -18.89 24.57
C ILE A 3 -5.12 -19.65 24.24
N ASP A 4 -5.23 -20.97 24.10
CA ASP A 4 -4.25 -21.73 23.33
C ASP A 4 -4.88 -23.06 22.88
N SER A 5 -5.89 -22.96 22.01
CA SER A 5 -5.93 -23.95 20.95
C SER A 5 -4.88 -23.45 19.96
N THR A 6 -3.77 -24.17 19.83
CA THR A 6 -2.59 -23.78 19.06
C THR A 6 -2.91 -23.31 17.62
N GLY A 7 -4.07 -23.70 17.07
CA GLY A 7 -4.57 -23.21 15.78
C GLY A 7 -5.08 -21.76 15.77
N ASP A 8 -5.67 -21.27 16.86
CA ASP A 8 -6.20 -19.89 16.94
C ASP A 8 -5.06 -18.87 17.07
N GLY A 9 -4.09 -19.13 17.97
CA GLY A 9 -2.89 -18.29 18.11
C GLY A 9 -2.08 -18.19 16.81
N VAL A 10 -1.94 -19.29 16.07
CA VAL A 10 -1.29 -19.30 14.75
C VAL A 10 -2.09 -18.48 13.73
N THR A 11 -3.42 -18.58 13.72
CA THR A 11 -4.28 -17.81 12.80
C THR A 11 -4.12 -16.31 13.04
N GLN A 12 -4.12 -15.89 14.31
CA GLN A 12 -3.93 -14.50 14.70
C GLN A 12 -2.54 -13.98 14.31
N ALA A 13 -1.49 -14.77 14.55
CA ALA A 13 -0.13 -14.40 14.18
C ALA A 13 0.05 -14.22 12.66
N VAL A 14 -0.47 -15.15 11.85
CA VAL A 14 -0.45 -15.02 10.38
C VAL A 14 -1.23 -13.77 9.95
N GLY A 15 -2.42 -13.56 10.52
CA GLY A 15 -3.23 -12.36 10.25
C GLY A 15 -2.47 -11.05 10.54
N LYS A 16 -1.71 -11.01 11.64
CA LYS A 16 -0.89 -9.83 11.98
C LYS A 16 0.25 -9.58 10.99
N VAL A 17 0.87 -10.62 10.44
CA VAL A 17 1.89 -10.47 9.39
C VAL A 17 1.27 -9.94 8.09
N THR A 18 0.08 -10.45 7.71
CA THR A 18 -0.65 -9.94 6.55
C THR A 18 -1.10 -8.49 6.73
N GLU A 19 -1.65 -8.13 7.90
CA GLU A 19 -2.03 -6.74 8.24
C GLU A 19 -0.83 -5.78 8.17
N ALA A 20 0.35 -6.25 8.60
CA ALA A 20 1.57 -5.48 8.45
C ALA A 20 1.95 -5.27 6.98
N LEU A 21 1.83 -6.29 6.12
CA LEU A 21 2.05 -6.15 4.68
C LEU A 21 1.07 -5.15 4.05
N GLU A 22 -0.21 -5.20 4.39
CA GLU A 22 -1.21 -4.23 3.90
C GLU A 22 -0.86 -2.80 4.30
N THR A 23 -0.31 -2.60 5.50
CA THR A 23 0.20 -1.30 5.94
C THR A 23 1.40 -0.85 5.08
N ILE A 24 2.30 -1.77 4.74
CA ILE A 24 3.42 -1.51 3.83
C ILE A 24 2.93 -1.20 2.41
N GLU A 25 1.86 -1.84 1.91
CA GLU A 25 1.25 -1.51 0.62
C GLU A 25 0.70 -0.07 0.61
N ARG A 26 0.12 0.39 1.72
CA ARG A 26 -0.31 1.80 1.86
C ARG A 26 0.88 2.76 1.87
N ALA A 27 1.95 2.44 2.58
CA ALA A 27 3.18 3.22 2.58
C ALA A 27 3.78 3.30 1.16
N ARG A 28 3.79 2.18 0.42
CA ARG A 28 4.17 2.12 -0.99
C ARG A 28 3.31 3.06 -1.83
N GLY A 29 1.99 3.04 -1.65
CA GLY A 29 1.08 3.97 -2.32
C GLY A 29 1.45 5.44 -2.11
N HIS A 30 1.88 5.82 -0.90
CA HIS A 30 2.35 7.18 -0.62
C HIS A 30 3.64 7.54 -1.36
N LEU A 31 4.53 6.59 -1.64
CA LEU A 31 5.71 6.85 -2.47
C LEU A 31 5.33 7.17 -3.93
N TYR A 32 4.32 6.50 -4.48
CA TYR A 32 3.78 6.83 -5.80
C TYR A 32 3.16 8.22 -5.83
N SER A 33 2.35 8.57 -4.81
CA SER A 33 1.81 9.93 -4.69
C SER A 33 2.93 10.97 -4.56
N PHE A 34 3.95 10.69 -3.75
CA PHE A 34 5.12 11.54 -3.60
C PHE A 34 5.83 11.78 -4.94
N HIS A 35 6.10 10.73 -5.72
CA HIS A 35 6.72 10.84 -7.04
C HIS A 35 5.90 11.71 -8.00
N GLN A 36 4.59 11.45 -8.10
CA GLN A 36 3.70 12.21 -8.98
C GLN A 36 3.64 13.69 -8.58
N LEU A 37 3.49 13.99 -7.29
CA LEU A 37 3.44 15.37 -6.79
C LEU A 37 4.78 16.09 -6.99
N THR A 38 5.90 15.39 -6.78
CA THR A 38 7.24 15.94 -7.02
C THR A 38 7.46 16.27 -8.50
N GLY A 39 7.14 15.35 -9.40
CA GLY A 39 7.27 15.59 -10.83
C GLY A 39 6.34 16.70 -11.33
N HIS A 40 5.13 16.78 -10.79
CA HIS A 40 4.22 17.89 -11.11
C HIS A 40 4.77 19.25 -10.65
N ALA A 41 5.31 19.33 -9.43
CA ALA A 41 5.92 20.55 -8.91
C ALA A 41 7.17 20.97 -9.70
N ASP A 42 7.98 20.02 -10.17
CA ASP A 42 9.13 20.28 -11.03
C ASP A 42 8.72 20.95 -12.36
N LEU A 43 7.64 20.47 -12.99
CA LEU A 43 7.06 21.10 -14.19
C LEU A 43 6.48 22.50 -13.91
N GLN A 44 5.87 22.69 -12.74
CA GLN A 44 5.40 24.03 -12.33
C GLN A 44 6.58 24.99 -12.16
N LEU A 45 7.71 24.50 -11.64
CA LEU A 45 8.92 25.29 -11.48
C LEU A 45 9.52 25.70 -12.83
N ASP A 46 9.53 24.81 -13.82
CA ASP A 46 9.92 25.15 -15.21
C ASP A 46 9.09 26.31 -15.78
N ALA A 47 7.78 26.29 -15.58
CA ALA A 47 6.90 27.37 -16.00
C ALA A 47 7.22 28.69 -15.26
N ALA A 48 7.50 28.62 -13.95
CA ALA A 48 7.89 29.78 -13.16
C ALA A 48 9.23 30.38 -13.61
N VAL A 49 10.23 29.54 -13.91
CA VAL A 49 11.53 29.95 -14.46
C VAL A 49 11.35 30.66 -15.79
N SER A 50 10.54 30.09 -16.67
CA SER A 50 10.22 30.70 -17.97
C SER A 50 9.58 32.08 -17.79
N ARG A 51 8.64 32.20 -16.83
CA ARG A 51 7.99 33.47 -16.53
C ARG A 51 8.94 34.51 -15.95
N LEU A 52 9.89 34.11 -15.11
CA LEU A 52 10.92 35.01 -14.58
C LEU A 52 11.81 35.55 -15.70
N LEU A 53 12.15 34.73 -16.71
CA LEU A 53 12.91 35.19 -17.88
C LEU A 53 12.15 36.23 -18.68
N GLU A 54 10.87 35.99 -18.96
CA GLU A 54 10.00 36.95 -19.69
C GLU A 54 9.90 38.31 -18.97
N LEU A 55 9.92 38.31 -17.64
CA LEU A 55 9.85 39.51 -16.81
C LEU A 55 11.22 40.19 -16.60
N GLY A 56 12.28 39.68 -17.21
CA GLY A 56 13.63 40.26 -17.12
C GLY A 56 14.43 39.86 -15.87
N HIS A 57 13.95 38.89 -15.08
CA HIS A 57 14.63 38.39 -13.88
C HIS A 57 15.58 37.21 -14.20
N ALA A 58 16.48 37.39 -15.15
CA ALA A 58 17.34 36.32 -15.67
C ALA A 58 18.28 35.71 -14.62
N ASP A 59 18.77 36.49 -13.67
CA ASP A 59 19.68 35.99 -12.63
C ASP A 59 18.96 35.04 -11.66
N LEU A 60 17.72 35.36 -11.28
CA LEU A 60 16.89 34.49 -10.44
C LEU A 60 16.51 33.21 -11.19
N ALA A 61 16.07 33.34 -12.45
CA ALA A 61 15.77 32.18 -13.29
C ALA A 61 16.98 31.23 -13.39
N ARG A 62 18.17 31.77 -13.65
CA ARG A 62 19.41 30.98 -13.75
C ARG A 62 19.81 30.33 -12.42
N HIS A 63 19.62 31.02 -11.30
CA HIS A 63 19.90 30.47 -10.00
C HIS A 63 18.97 29.30 -9.68
N ILE A 64 17.66 29.48 -9.88
CA ILE A 64 16.66 28.42 -9.67
C ILE A 64 16.95 27.21 -10.56
N SER A 65 17.18 27.42 -11.86
CA SER A 65 17.51 26.33 -12.79
C SER A 65 18.76 25.56 -12.38
N ARG A 66 19.77 26.25 -11.82
CA ARG A 66 21.02 25.61 -11.38
C ARG A 66 20.82 24.77 -10.12
N GLU A 67 20.04 25.27 -9.16
CA GLU A 67 19.95 24.68 -7.84
C GLU A 67 18.83 23.65 -7.69
N LEU A 68 17.71 23.83 -8.40
CA LEU A 68 16.48 23.06 -8.20
C LEU A 68 16.11 22.17 -9.40
N ILE A 69 16.23 22.67 -10.64
CA ILE A 69 15.84 21.87 -11.81
C ILE A 69 16.81 20.71 -12.01
N GLY A 70 16.27 19.48 -12.08
CA GLY A 70 17.05 18.25 -12.17
C GLY A 70 17.74 17.82 -10.87
N ARG A 71 17.46 18.51 -9.74
CA ARG A 71 18.05 18.18 -8.45
C ARG A 71 17.44 16.91 -7.88
N ASN A 72 18.25 15.89 -7.60
CA ASN A 72 17.76 14.67 -6.95
C ASN A 72 17.09 14.93 -5.58
N VAL A 73 15.98 14.23 -5.28
CA VAL A 73 15.25 14.33 -3.99
C VAL A 73 16.02 13.69 -2.84
N LEU A 74 16.85 12.69 -3.13
CA LEU A 74 17.80 12.05 -2.23
C LEU A 74 19.15 11.88 -2.93
N PRO A 75 20.26 11.67 -2.22
CA PRO A 75 21.55 11.45 -2.86
C PRO A 75 21.51 10.34 -3.93
N GLY A 76 21.78 10.74 -5.18
CA GLY A 76 21.80 9.85 -6.35
C GLY A 76 20.44 9.32 -6.81
N ARG A 77 19.33 9.87 -6.30
CA ARG A 77 17.98 9.35 -6.57
C ARG A 77 16.99 10.46 -6.88
N TRP A 78 16.43 10.41 -8.08
CA TRP A 78 15.16 11.05 -8.38
C TRP A 78 14.00 10.25 -7.78
N SER A 79 12.81 10.85 -7.75
CA SER A 79 11.68 10.32 -6.98
C SER A 79 11.20 8.94 -7.46
N PHE A 80 11.33 8.60 -8.74
CA PHE A 80 11.00 7.24 -9.23
C PHE A 80 12.02 6.19 -8.75
N GLN A 81 13.29 6.55 -8.64
CA GLN A 81 14.34 5.63 -8.17
C GLN A 81 14.17 5.33 -6.67
N VAL A 82 13.57 6.25 -5.91
CA VAL A 82 13.14 5.96 -4.52
C VAL A 82 12.06 4.88 -4.49
N ILE A 83 11.13 4.89 -5.45
CA ILE A 83 10.11 3.84 -5.58
C ILE A 83 10.76 2.52 -5.96
N GLU A 84 11.61 2.52 -6.99
CA GLU A 84 12.30 1.31 -7.46
C GLU A 84 13.10 0.65 -6.33
N ASP A 85 13.91 1.43 -5.60
CA ASP A 85 14.68 0.91 -4.48
C ASP A 85 13.80 0.36 -3.33
N TYR A 86 12.65 1.01 -3.08
CA TYR A 86 11.70 0.53 -2.07
C TYR A 86 11.02 -0.77 -2.51
N ASP A 87 10.61 -0.84 -3.78
CA ASP A 87 9.93 -1.98 -4.39
C ASP A 87 10.84 -3.20 -4.45
N ASP A 88 12.04 -3.03 -5.00
CA ASP A 88 13.02 -4.09 -5.18
C ASP A 88 13.68 -4.48 -3.85
N GLY A 89 13.79 -3.56 -2.91
CA GLY A 89 14.36 -3.82 -1.59
C GLY A 89 13.31 -4.30 -0.59
N TYR A 90 12.81 -3.35 0.20
CA TYR A 90 12.05 -3.61 1.40
C TYR A 90 10.71 -4.29 1.11
N TYR A 91 9.97 -3.80 0.11
CA TYR A 91 8.63 -4.31 -0.20
C TYR A 91 8.67 -5.74 -0.74
N ARG A 92 9.57 -6.06 -1.68
CA ARG A 92 9.75 -7.42 -2.18
C ARG A 92 10.06 -8.40 -1.05
N CYS A 93 11.02 -8.08 -0.19
CA CYS A 93 11.38 -8.89 0.96
C CYS A 93 10.17 -9.13 1.88
N PHE A 94 9.41 -8.08 2.19
CA PHE A 94 8.22 -8.19 3.04
C PHE A 94 7.18 -9.14 2.45
N LYS A 95 6.87 -9.00 1.15
CA LYS A 95 5.94 -9.90 0.45
C LYS A 95 6.39 -11.35 0.47
N GLU A 96 7.68 -11.60 0.25
CA GLU A 96 8.24 -12.95 0.25
C GLU A 96 8.12 -13.60 1.64
N ILE A 97 8.40 -12.85 2.70
CA ILE A 97 8.26 -13.33 4.09
C ILE A 97 6.79 -13.55 4.47
N GLU A 98 5.87 -12.64 4.12
CA GLU A 98 4.43 -12.86 4.34
C GLU A 98 3.97 -14.14 3.65
N GLN A 99 4.36 -14.31 2.38
CA GLN A 99 3.98 -15.48 1.59
C GLN A 99 4.54 -16.76 2.22
N LEU A 100 5.78 -16.75 2.67
CA LEU A 100 6.39 -17.88 3.38
C LEU A 100 5.58 -18.24 4.64
N VAL A 101 5.32 -17.27 5.51
CA VAL A 101 4.56 -17.45 6.77
C VAL A 101 3.17 -18.01 6.48
N ARG A 102 2.44 -17.39 5.56
CA ARG A 102 1.08 -17.84 5.18
C ARG A 102 1.08 -19.23 4.54
N SER A 103 2.10 -19.56 3.76
CA SER A 103 2.22 -20.88 3.12
C SER A 103 2.47 -21.98 4.15
N GLN A 104 3.36 -21.73 5.13
CA GLN A 104 3.70 -22.71 6.16
C GLN A 104 2.60 -22.89 7.21
N LEU A 105 1.90 -21.82 7.60
CA LEU A 105 1.02 -21.83 8.78
C LEU A 105 -0.48 -21.74 8.45
N ALA A 106 -0.82 -21.31 7.23
CA ALA A 106 -2.20 -21.14 6.79
C ALA A 106 -2.54 -21.86 5.48
N GLY A 107 -1.69 -22.78 5.02
CA GLY A 107 -1.92 -23.54 3.78
C GLY A 107 -2.05 -22.64 2.55
N GLY A 108 -1.44 -21.45 2.59
CA GLY A 108 -1.53 -20.45 1.52
C GLY A 108 -2.85 -19.67 1.47
N GLN A 109 -3.83 -19.98 2.33
CA GLN A 109 -5.13 -19.30 2.32
C GLN A 109 -5.00 -17.85 2.79
N ARG A 110 -5.48 -16.92 1.96
CA ARG A 110 -5.55 -15.49 2.31
C ARG A 110 -6.72 -15.23 3.26
N HIS A 111 -6.56 -14.24 4.12
CA HIS A 111 -7.59 -13.72 5.01
C HIS A 111 -8.27 -14.74 5.93
N ARG A 112 -7.56 -15.80 6.34
CA ARG A 112 -8.15 -16.88 7.17
C ARG A 112 -8.70 -16.35 8.50
N TYR A 113 -7.99 -15.39 9.09
CA TYR A 113 -8.41 -14.73 10.32
C TYR A 113 -9.68 -13.89 10.12
N GLU A 114 -9.75 -13.04 9.09
CA GLU A 114 -10.93 -12.23 8.81
C GLU A 114 -12.14 -13.07 8.42
N MET A 115 -11.93 -14.19 7.70
CA MET A 115 -13.01 -15.14 7.39
C MET A 115 -13.58 -15.77 8.66
N ALA A 116 -12.73 -16.20 9.60
CA ALA A 116 -13.20 -16.74 10.88
C ALA A 116 -13.96 -15.68 11.70
N LEU A 117 -13.43 -14.45 11.77
CA LEU A 117 -14.09 -13.32 12.43
C LEU A 117 -15.43 -12.96 11.76
N LYS A 118 -15.51 -13.05 10.43
CA LYS A 118 -16.72 -12.79 9.67
C LYS A 118 -17.79 -13.84 9.92
N GLU A 119 -17.41 -15.11 10.02
CA GLU A 119 -18.33 -16.22 10.30
C GLU A 119 -18.92 -16.09 11.71
N ASP A 120 -18.10 -15.78 12.71
CA ASP A 120 -18.57 -15.56 14.10
C ASP A 120 -19.57 -14.40 14.21
N ARG A 121 -19.38 -13.36 13.40
CA ARG A 121 -20.28 -12.19 13.34
C ARG A 121 -21.52 -12.39 12.47
N ARG A 122 -21.68 -13.54 11.82
CA ARG A 122 -22.75 -13.78 10.85
C ARG A 122 -24.06 -14.08 11.58
N THR A 123 -25.15 -13.45 11.12
CA THR A 123 -26.50 -13.85 11.57
C THR A 123 -27.00 -14.97 10.66
N ALA A 124 -27.31 -16.12 11.24
CA ALA A 124 -27.88 -17.24 10.49
C ALA A 124 -29.20 -16.83 9.80
N GLY A 125 -29.34 -17.19 8.52
CA GLY A 125 -30.53 -16.92 7.71
C GLY A 125 -30.65 -15.50 7.17
N HIS A 126 -29.87 -14.52 7.65
CA HIS A 126 -29.99 -13.14 7.17
C HIS A 126 -29.41 -13.00 5.74
N PRO A 127 -30.18 -12.46 4.77
CA PRO A 127 -29.84 -12.50 3.34
C PRO A 127 -28.57 -11.72 2.96
N ALA A 128 -28.21 -10.71 3.76
CA ALA A 128 -26.96 -9.95 3.58
C ALA A 128 -25.78 -10.49 4.42
N HIS A 129 -25.99 -11.50 5.26
CA HIS A 129 -24.96 -12.09 6.11
C HIS A 129 -24.60 -13.48 5.58
N THR A 130 -24.23 -13.56 4.31
CA THR A 130 -23.75 -14.80 3.69
C THR A 130 -22.29 -15.05 4.03
N ALA A 131 -21.87 -16.33 4.02
CA ALA A 131 -20.52 -16.74 4.41
C ALA A 131 -19.48 -16.46 3.32
N SER A 132 -19.89 -16.41 2.05
CA SER A 132 -19.00 -16.12 0.93
C SER A 132 -19.74 -15.43 -0.23
N PRO A 133 -19.03 -14.83 -1.20
CA PRO A 133 -19.65 -14.22 -2.37
C PRO A 133 -20.48 -15.17 -3.24
N ARG A 134 -20.32 -16.50 -3.07
CA ARG A 134 -21.06 -17.53 -3.83
C ARG A 134 -22.11 -18.24 -2.98
N ASP A 135 -22.34 -17.78 -1.76
CA ASP A 135 -23.31 -18.39 -0.87
C ASP A 135 -24.73 -17.89 -1.21
N GLU A 136 -25.52 -18.82 -1.74
CA GLU A 136 -26.89 -18.60 -2.23
C GLU A 136 -27.94 -18.70 -1.11
N SER A 137 -27.53 -19.00 0.13
CA SER A 137 -28.46 -19.17 1.27
C SER A 137 -29.27 -17.92 1.60
N GLY A 138 -28.81 -16.74 1.16
CA GLY A 138 -29.48 -15.46 1.36
C GLY A 138 -30.52 -15.10 0.29
N LYS A 139 -30.67 -15.86 -0.80
CA LYS A 139 -31.68 -15.56 -1.85
C LYS A 139 -33.06 -16.14 -1.56
N GLY A 140 -33.23 -16.77 -0.39
CA GLY A 140 -34.37 -17.62 -0.07
C GLY A 140 -35.39 -17.07 0.92
N GLU A 141 -35.64 -15.76 0.99
CA GLU A 141 -36.83 -15.21 1.68
C GLU A 141 -37.33 -13.96 0.94
N ASN A 142 -38.02 -14.16 -0.18
CA ASN A 142 -39.05 -13.23 -0.66
C ASN A 142 -40.39 -13.95 -0.53
N LEU A 143 -41.05 -13.73 0.61
CA LEU A 143 -42.48 -13.98 0.82
C LEU A 143 -43.20 -12.63 0.77
#